data_AF-A9BK33-F1
#
_entry.id   AF-A9BK33-F1
#
_cell.length_a   1.000
_cell.length_b   1.000
_cell.length_c   1.000
_cell.angle_alpha   90.00
_cell.angle_beta   90.00
_cell.angle_gamma   90.00
#
_symmetry.space_group_name_H-M   'P 1'
#
loop_
_entity.id
_entity.type
_entity.pdbx_description
1 polymer ?
#
loop_
_entity_poly.entity_id
_entity_poly.type
_entity_poly.pdbx_seq_one_letter_code
_entity_poly.pdbx_strand_id
1 'polypeptide(L)'
;MLNFLLNLSFKKKNFLGQISKMCNFFSENSPENRYYRTFQHRAKLSFCLKNRKLDKKHKDSINFSMLKRGSVSVLTRQKISLANKGRKKTEKVCQKIKSSLKNRRLTKHHKKKIKEKLTGKNNPMFGKKHSKNTKRKISNKLIQKKDKIERKGN
;
A
#
# COMPACT_ATOMS: atom_id res chain seq x y z
N MET A 1 4.46 43.87 18.79
CA MET A 1 4.29 42.47 18.30
C MET A 1 3.38 41.59 19.17
N LEU A 2 3.29 41.79 20.48
CA LEU A 2 2.42 40.98 21.38
C LEU A 2 0.91 41.04 21.04
N ASN A 3 0.39 42.18 20.59
CA ASN A 3 -1.03 42.33 20.25
C ASN A 3 -1.49 41.53 19.01
N PHE A 4 -0.58 41.18 18.10
CA PHE A 4 -0.92 40.41 16.89
C PHE A 4 -1.12 38.91 17.20
N LEU A 5 -0.33 38.38 18.15
CA LEU A 5 -0.43 36.98 18.58
C LEU A 5 -1.68 36.72 19.43
N LEU A 6 -2.09 37.67 20.27
CA LEU A 6 -3.34 37.59 21.04
C LEU A 6 -4.58 37.57 20.12
N ASN A 7 -4.57 38.35 19.04
CA ASN A 7 -5.68 38.40 18.08
C ASN A 7 -5.86 37.10 17.26
N LEU A 8 -4.76 36.40 16.96
CA LEU A 8 -4.78 35.07 16.33
C LEU A 8 -5.32 33.97 17.26
N SER A 9 -5.08 34.08 18.57
CA SER A 9 -5.62 33.17 19.58
C SER A 9 -7.14 33.34 19.74
N PHE A 10 -7.64 34.58 19.69
CA PHE A 10 -9.07 34.87 19.84
C PHE A 10 -9.90 34.41 18.64
N LYS A 11 -9.41 34.60 17.40
CA LYS A 11 -10.11 34.13 16.20
C LYS A 11 -10.22 32.60 16.09
N LYS A 12 -9.24 31.83 16.60
CA LYS A 12 -9.30 30.36 16.60
C LYS A 12 -10.38 29.79 17.54
N LYS A 13 -10.65 30.45 18.68
CA LYS A 13 -11.68 30.01 19.64
C LYS A 13 -13.10 30.23 19.10
N ASN A 14 -13.33 31.32 18.37
CA ASN A 14 -14.65 31.61 17.79
C ASN A 14 -15.00 30.71 16.59
N PHE A 15 -14.01 30.25 15.82
CA PHE A 15 -14.26 29.34 14.70
C PHE A 15 -14.69 27.93 15.15
N LEU A 16 -14.09 27.42 16.23
CA LEU A 16 -14.48 26.13 16.82
C LEU A 16 -15.88 26.19 17.47
N GLY A 17 -16.25 27.33 18.05
CA GLY A 17 -17.59 27.55 18.60
C GLY A 17 -18.70 27.63 17.53
N GLN A 18 -18.42 28.22 16.37
CA GLN A 18 -19.37 28.28 15.25
C GLN A 18 -19.58 26.93 14.58
N ILE A 19 -18.54 26.10 14.44
CA ILE A 19 -18.68 24.72 13.91
C ILE A 19 -19.55 23.84 14.84
N SER A 20 -19.45 24.04 16.16
CA SER A 20 -20.27 23.34 17.15
C SER A 20 -21.76 23.70 17.03
N LYS A 21 -22.08 24.99 16.85
CA LYS A 21 -23.48 25.46 16.74
C LYS A 21 -24.16 25.07 15.43
N MET A 22 -23.43 25.00 14.32
CA MET A 22 -24.00 24.54 13.04
C MET A 22 -24.35 23.05 13.00
N CYS A 23 -23.78 22.23 13.89
CA CYS A 23 -24.06 20.79 13.94
C CYS A 23 -25.38 20.43 14.65
N ASN A 24 -26.01 21.37 15.36
CA ASN A 24 -27.17 21.09 16.22
C ASN A 24 -28.54 21.47 15.61
N PHE A 25 -28.59 21.94 14.36
CA PHE A 25 -29.84 22.42 13.74
C PHE A 25 -30.45 21.50 12.67
N PHE A 26 -29.80 20.37 12.35
CA PHE A 26 -30.34 19.40 11.38
C PHE A 26 -31.00 18.23 12.09
N SER A 27 -32.32 18.06 11.85
CA SER A 27 -33.21 17.08 12.47
C SER A 27 -32.56 15.70 12.66
N GLU A 28 -32.65 15.17 13.87
CA GLU A 28 -31.85 14.03 14.33
C GLU A 28 -32.28 12.67 13.76
N ASN A 29 -33.35 12.61 12.97
CA ASN A 29 -33.96 11.34 12.53
C ASN A 29 -33.91 11.07 11.02
N SER A 30 -33.22 11.88 10.22
CA SER A 30 -32.97 11.54 8.81
C SER A 30 -31.92 10.41 8.70
N PRO A 31 -32.16 9.34 7.92
CA PRO A 31 -31.19 8.26 7.69
C PRO A 31 -29.86 8.75 7.09
N GLU A 32 -29.88 9.88 6.37
CA GLU A 32 -28.68 10.53 5.82
C GLU A 32 -27.80 11.15 6.92
N ASN A 33 -28.42 11.64 8.01
CA ASN A 33 -27.74 12.23 9.15
C ASN A 33 -27.00 11.15 9.98
N ARG A 34 -27.50 9.90 9.99
CA ARG A 34 -26.82 8.76 10.60
C ARG A 34 -25.50 8.45 9.89
N TYR A 35 -25.48 8.46 8.56
CA TYR A 35 -24.27 8.25 7.78
C TYR A 35 -23.25 9.38 8.02
N TYR A 36 -23.68 10.64 8.01
CA TYR A 36 -22.80 11.79 8.22
C TYR A 36 -22.21 11.83 9.65
N ARG A 37 -23.02 11.53 10.68
CA ARG A 37 -22.52 11.34 12.06
C ARG A 37 -21.46 10.24 12.14
N THR A 38 -21.65 9.12 11.44
CA THR A 38 -20.63 8.05 11.43
C THR A 38 -19.34 8.47 10.70
N PHE A 39 -19.42 9.25 9.62
CA PHE A 39 -18.23 9.74 8.92
C PHE A 39 -17.42 10.73 9.77
N GLN A 40 -18.09 11.75 10.33
CA GLN A 40 -17.43 12.72 11.21
C GLN A 40 -16.88 12.05 12.48
N HIS A 41 -17.62 11.11 13.07
CA HIS A 41 -17.15 10.34 14.21
C HIS A 41 -15.93 9.48 13.89
N ARG A 42 -15.93 8.77 12.74
CA ARG A 42 -14.76 8.01 12.26
C ARG A 42 -13.56 8.91 12.00
N ALA A 43 -13.77 10.10 11.43
CA ALA A 43 -12.71 11.08 11.22
C ALA A 43 -12.11 11.57 12.55
N LYS A 44 -12.96 11.90 13.54
CA LYS A 44 -12.53 12.26 14.91
C LYS A 44 -11.73 11.13 15.57
N LEU A 45 -12.25 9.90 15.57
CA LEU A 45 -11.55 8.72 16.09
C LEU A 45 -10.20 8.52 15.39
N SER A 46 -10.17 8.59 14.05
CA SER A 46 -8.94 8.45 13.28
C SER A 46 -7.90 9.51 13.66
N PHE A 47 -8.33 10.75 13.87
CA PHE A 47 -7.44 11.83 14.30
C PHE A 47 -6.86 11.56 15.69
N CYS A 48 -7.71 11.19 16.66
CA CYS A 48 -7.28 10.85 18.02
C CYS A 48 -6.30 9.66 18.06
N LEU A 49 -6.48 8.67 17.17
CA LEU A 49 -5.65 7.47 17.13
C LEU A 49 -4.33 7.65 16.35
N LYS A 50 -4.22 8.67 15.49
CA LYS A 50 -3.12 8.82 14.52
C LYS A 50 -1.71 8.79 15.13
N ASN A 51 -1.57 9.25 16.38
CA ASN A 51 -0.29 9.32 17.09
C ASN A 51 -0.30 8.58 18.44
N ARG A 52 -1.33 7.76 18.70
CA ARG A 52 -1.43 7.05 19.97
C ARG A 52 -0.37 5.95 20.03
N LYS A 53 0.57 6.06 20.97
CA LYS A 53 1.48 4.96 21.30
C LYS A 53 0.69 3.91 22.08
N LEU A 54 0.61 2.70 21.53
CA LEU A 54 -0.01 1.57 22.23
C LEU A 54 0.95 1.06 23.29
N ASP A 55 0.43 0.87 24.50
CA ASP A 55 1.15 0.22 25.59
C ASP A 55 1.40 -1.27 25.26
N LYS A 56 2.42 -1.86 25.86
CA LYS A 56 2.84 -3.25 25.66
C LYS A 56 1.68 -4.22 25.92
N LYS A 57 0.95 -4.06 27.04
CA LYS A 57 -0.21 -4.90 27.38
C LYS A 57 -1.26 -4.91 26.26
N HIS A 58 -1.53 -3.74 25.67
CA HIS A 58 -2.50 -3.62 24.59
C HIS A 58 -2.01 -4.30 23.30
N LYS A 59 -0.73 -4.14 22.96
CA LYS A 59 -0.11 -4.84 21.82
C LYS A 59 -0.18 -6.36 22.00
N ASP A 60 0.13 -6.84 23.19
CA ASP A 60 0.11 -8.27 23.51
C ASP A 60 -1.31 -8.84 23.41
N SER A 61 -2.32 -8.11 23.89
CA SER A 61 -3.74 -8.48 23.70
C SER A 61 -4.14 -8.56 22.23
N ILE A 62 -3.71 -7.60 21.40
CA ILE A 62 -3.97 -7.63 19.95
C ILE A 62 -3.31 -8.86 19.34
N ASN A 63 -2.03 -9.08 19.63
CA ASN A 63 -1.28 -10.23 19.12
C ASN A 63 -1.93 -11.56 19.52
N PHE A 64 -2.33 -11.69 20.79
CA PHE A 64 -3.04 -12.86 21.31
C PHE A 64 -4.36 -13.10 20.57
N SER A 65 -5.14 -12.04 20.31
CA SER A 65 -6.38 -12.15 19.54
C SER A 65 -6.13 -12.58 18.08
N MET A 66 -5.02 -12.14 17.48
CA MET A 66 -4.64 -12.53 16.11
C MET A 66 -4.21 -14.00 16.05
N LEU A 67 -3.49 -14.47 17.07
CA LEU A 67 -3.13 -15.88 17.20
C LEU A 67 -4.37 -16.76 17.37
N LYS A 68 -5.34 -16.32 18.19
CA LYS A 68 -6.62 -17.01 18.38
C LYS A 68 -7.48 -17.08 17.12
N ARG A 69 -7.39 -16.08 16.23
CA ARG A 69 -8.22 -16.02 15.01
C ARG A 69 -7.92 -17.13 14.01
N GLY A 70 -6.87 -17.92 14.21
CA GLY A 70 -6.51 -19.05 13.36
C GLY A 70 -6.18 -18.63 11.92
N SER A 71 -5.72 -19.58 11.11
CA SER A 71 -5.59 -19.32 9.68
C SER A 71 -6.99 -19.29 9.04
N VAL A 72 -7.23 -18.35 8.12
CA VAL A 72 -8.49 -18.30 7.35
C VAL A 72 -8.80 -19.69 6.78
N SER A 73 -10.04 -20.17 6.89
CA SER A 73 -10.38 -21.51 6.40
C SER A 73 -10.07 -21.66 4.90
N VAL A 74 -9.78 -22.89 4.46
CA VAL A 74 -9.48 -23.19 3.05
C VAL A 74 -10.62 -22.72 2.14
N LEU A 75 -11.88 -22.99 2.53
CA LEU A 75 -13.07 -22.53 1.81
C LEU A 75 -13.13 -21.00 1.70
N THR A 76 -12.84 -20.27 2.77
CA THR A 76 -12.84 -18.80 2.75
C THR A 76 -11.71 -18.26 1.86
N ARG A 77 -10.52 -18.88 1.88
CA ARG A 77 -9.44 -18.53 0.95
C ARG A 77 -9.84 -18.75 -0.51
N GLN A 78 -10.52 -19.86 -0.81
CA GLN A 78 -11.03 -20.15 -2.15
C GLN A 78 -12.07 -19.10 -2.58
N LYS A 79 -13.03 -18.75 -1.71
CA LYS A 79 -14.02 -17.69 -1.99
C LYS A 79 -13.36 -16.35 -2.31
N ILE A 80 -12.37 -15.93 -1.51
CA ILE A 80 -11.60 -14.70 -1.75
C ILE A 80 -10.82 -14.78 -3.08
N SER A 81 -10.21 -15.93 -3.37
CA SER A 81 -9.46 -16.14 -4.60
C SER A 81 -10.36 -16.04 -5.83
N LEU A 82 -11.51 -16.72 -5.83
CA LEU A 82 -12.51 -16.66 -6.88
C LEU A 82 -13.03 -15.24 -7.08
N ALA A 83 -13.35 -14.53 -6.00
CA ALA A 83 -13.82 -13.15 -6.07
C ALA A 83 -12.78 -12.18 -6.68
N ASN A 84 -11.49 -12.47 -6.52
CA ASN A 84 -10.40 -11.66 -7.08
C ASN A 84 -9.92 -12.14 -8.45
N LYS A 85 -10.36 -13.31 -8.92
CA LYS A 85 -9.97 -13.85 -10.22
C LYS A 85 -10.46 -12.91 -11.33
N GLY A 86 -9.56 -12.53 -12.24
CA GLY A 86 -9.87 -11.63 -13.36
C GLY A 86 -9.98 -10.14 -13.00
N ARG A 87 -10.00 -9.75 -11.72
CA ARG A 87 -10.05 -8.34 -11.33
C ARG A 87 -8.72 -7.64 -11.65
N LYS A 88 -8.76 -6.66 -12.55
CA LYS A 88 -7.62 -5.78 -12.85
C LYS A 88 -7.56 -4.66 -11.82
N LYS A 89 -6.35 -4.34 -11.36
CA LYS A 89 -6.12 -3.17 -10.50
C LYS A 89 -6.30 -1.89 -11.31
N THR A 90 -6.89 -0.87 -10.70
CA THR A 90 -6.99 0.45 -11.33
C THR A 90 -5.60 1.07 -11.50
N GLU A 91 -5.45 1.96 -12.48
CA GLU A 91 -4.16 2.59 -12.76
C GLU A 91 -3.61 3.34 -11.55
N LYS A 92 -4.46 4.07 -10.83
CA LYS A 92 -4.12 4.76 -9.58
C LYS A 92 -3.52 3.82 -8.53
N VAL A 93 -4.06 2.60 -8.40
CA VAL A 93 -3.53 1.59 -7.48
C VAL A 93 -2.19 1.05 -7.97
N CYS A 94 -2.05 0.77 -9.27
CA CYS A 94 -0.79 0.35 -9.87
C CYS A 94 0.32 1.39 -9.68
N GLN A 95 0.01 2.67 -9.91
CA GLN A 95 0.94 3.78 -9.69
C GLN A 95 1.38 3.87 -8.23
N LYS A 96 0.46 3.76 -7.26
CA LYS A 96 0.80 3.72 -5.83
C LYS A 96 1.77 2.58 -5.48
N ILE A 97 1.49 1.37 -5.98
CA ILE A 97 2.36 0.20 -5.77
C ILE A 97 3.74 0.46 -6.39
N LYS A 98 3.78 0.97 -7.63
CA LYS A 98 5.03 1.29 -8.34
C LYS A 98 5.86 2.32 -7.56
N SER A 99 5.24 3.41 -7.10
CA SER A 99 5.92 4.44 -6.32
C SER A 99 6.44 3.91 -4.98
N SER A 100 5.67 3.07 -4.29
CA SER A 100 6.11 2.46 -3.02
C SER A 100 7.27 1.47 -3.19
N LEU A 101 7.37 0.81 -4.35
CA LEU A 101 8.46 -0.12 -4.66
C LEU A 101 9.70 0.58 -5.25
N LYS A 102 9.56 1.82 -5.74
CA LYS A 102 10.68 2.61 -6.26
C LYS A 102 11.75 2.73 -5.17
N ASN A 103 13.00 2.44 -5.51
CA ASN A 103 14.18 2.48 -4.62
C ASN A 103 14.24 1.41 -3.51
N ARG A 104 13.31 0.46 -3.45
CA ARG A 104 13.41 -0.64 -2.48
C ARG A 104 14.56 -1.58 -2.86
N ARG A 105 15.63 -1.60 -2.07
CA ARG A 105 16.76 -2.54 -2.25
C ARG A 105 16.49 -3.85 -1.51
N LEU A 106 16.68 -4.98 -2.20
CA LEU A 106 16.62 -6.29 -1.56
C LEU A 106 17.84 -6.51 -0.67
N THR A 107 17.61 -7.06 0.53
CA THR A 107 18.69 -7.44 1.45
C THR A 107 19.53 -8.59 0.88
N LYS A 108 20.80 -8.71 1.29
CA LYS A 108 21.70 -9.79 0.84
C LYS A 108 21.08 -11.17 1.08
N HIS A 109 20.50 -11.39 2.27
CA HIS A 109 19.80 -12.62 2.62
C HIS A 109 18.62 -12.92 1.67
N HIS A 110 17.81 -11.92 1.32
CA HIS A 110 16.71 -12.11 0.38
C HIS A 110 17.20 -12.46 -1.03
N LYS A 111 18.28 -11.83 -1.51
CA LYS A 111 18.93 -12.18 -2.78
C LYS A 111 19.44 -13.63 -2.78
N LYS A 112 20.06 -14.07 -1.68
CA LYS A 112 20.55 -15.46 -1.52
C LYS A 112 19.40 -16.47 -1.65
N LYS A 113 18.29 -16.26 -0.94
CA LYS A 113 17.10 -17.13 -1.01
C LYS A 113 16.49 -17.20 -2.42
N ILE A 114 16.43 -16.07 -3.14
CA ILE A 114 15.96 -16.06 -4.53
C ILE A 114 16.91 -16.88 -5.41
N LYS A 115 18.23 -16.70 -5.25
CA LYS A 115 19.23 -17.44 -6.01
C LYS A 115 19.09 -18.95 -5.79
N GLU A 116 19.07 -19.40 -4.54
CA GLU A 116 18.92 -20.83 -4.18
C GLU A 116 17.66 -21.46 -4.78
N LYS A 117 16.53 -20.74 -4.76
CA LYS A 117 15.26 -21.23 -5.32
C LYS A 117 15.25 -21.32 -6.85
N LEU A 118 16.10 -20.53 -7.54
CA LEU A 118 16.11 -20.44 -9.00
C LEU A 118 17.36 -21.04 -9.64
N THR A 119 18.17 -21.78 -8.88
CA THR A 119 19.35 -22.49 -9.38
C THR A 119 19.07 -23.95 -9.74
N GLY A 120 19.84 -24.49 -10.70
CA GLY A 120 19.78 -25.90 -11.09
C GLY A 120 18.41 -26.32 -11.62
N LYS A 121 17.96 -27.52 -11.22
CA LYS A 121 16.68 -28.14 -11.64
C LYS A 121 15.44 -27.32 -11.24
N ASN A 122 15.55 -26.46 -10.22
CA ASN A 122 14.45 -25.61 -9.77
C ASN A 122 14.23 -24.39 -10.66
N ASN A 123 15.18 -24.06 -11.54
CA ASN A 123 14.97 -23.00 -12.52
C ASN A 123 13.86 -23.42 -13.51
N PRO A 124 12.80 -22.63 -13.71
CA PRO A 124 11.72 -22.95 -14.66
C PRO A 124 12.18 -23.18 -16.10
N MET A 125 13.38 -22.72 -16.46
CA MET A 125 14.01 -22.88 -17.76
C MET A 125 15.07 -24.00 -17.81
N PHE A 126 15.30 -24.72 -16.72
CA PHE A 126 16.24 -25.85 -16.71
C PHE A 126 15.80 -26.93 -17.71
N GLY A 127 16.73 -27.42 -18.53
CA GLY A 127 16.47 -28.43 -19.57
C GLY A 127 15.71 -27.94 -20.81
N LYS A 128 15.15 -26.72 -20.80
CA LYS A 128 14.41 -26.17 -21.94
C LYS A 128 15.36 -25.51 -22.95
N LYS A 129 15.27 -25.91 -24.22
CA LYS A 129 16.04 -25.29 -25.32
C LYS A 129 15.30 -24.07 -25.88
N HIS A 130 16.04 -23.00 -26.19
CA HIS A 130 15.48 -21.86 -26.92
C HIS A 130 15.19 -22.23 -28.37
N SER A 131 14.06 -21.72 -28.90
CA SER A 131 13.71 -21.86 -30.32
C SER A 131 14.72 -21.15 -31.22
N LYS A 132 14.83 -21.59 -32.50
CA LYS A 132 15.69 -20.93 -33.50
C LYS A 132 15.38 -19.44 -33.64
N ASN A 133 14.09 -19.08 -33.65
CA ASN A 133 13.65 -17.68 -33.71
C ASN A 133 14.11 -16.88 -32.48
N THR A 134 13.96 -17.43 -31.27
CA THR A 134 14.46 -16.78 -30.03
C THR A 134 15.97 -16.59 -30.07
N LYS A 135 16.73 -17.60 -30.52
CA LYS A 135 18.19 -17.49 -30.68
C LYS A 135 18.58 -16.37 -31.65
N ARG A 136 17.91 -16.29 -32.81
CA ARG A 136 18.12 -15.21 -33.79
C ARG A 136 17.84 -13.83 -33.20
N LYS A 137 16.74 -13.68 -32.45
CA LYS A 137 16.41 -12.41 -31.77
C LYS A 137 17.46 -12.00 -30.73
N ILE A 138 18.00 -12.96 -29.97
CA ILE A 138 19.09 -12.70 -29.01
C ILE A 138 20.35 -12.26 -29.75
N SER A 139 20.75 -12.99 -30.80
CA SER A 139 21.92 -12.68 -31.63
C SER A 139 21.84 -11.27 -32.23
N ASN A 140 20.74 -10.93 -32.89
CA ASN A 140 20.55 -9.60 -33.49
C ASN A 140 20.66 -8.47 -32.45
N LYS A 141 20.11 -8.65 -31.24
CA LYS A 141 20.23 -7.64 -30.17
C LYS A 141 21.66 -7.46 -29.67
N LEU A 142 22.47 -8.53 -29.64
CA LEU A 142 23.87 -8.45 -29.24
C LEU A 142 24.69 -7.69 -30.27
N ILE A 143 24.48 -7.95 -31.55
CA ILE A 143 25.12 -7.23 -32.66
C ILE A 143 24.80 -5.73 -32.57
N GLN A 144 23.51 -5.37 -32.51
CA GLN A 144 23.08 -3.96 -32.39
C GLN A 144 23.68 -3.24 -31.17
N LYS A 145 23.90 -3.95 -30.06
CA LYS A 145 24.51 -3.36 -28.87
C LYS A 145 25.99 -3.07 -29.10
N LYS A 146 26.70 -3.96 -29.79
CA LYS A 146 28.11 -3.77 -30.16
C LYS A 146 28.27 -2.55 -31.07
N ASP A 147 27.49 -2.45 -32.13
CA ASP A 147 27.53 -1.32 -33.07
C ASP A 147 27.27 0.02 -32.37
N LYS A 148 26.36 0.05 -31.39
CA LYS A 148 26.08 1.24 -30.58
C LYS A 148 27.22 1.64 -29.64
N ILE A 149 28.02 0.68 -29.18
CA ILE A 149 29.18 0.96 -28.32
C ILE A 149 30.30 1.53 -29.19
N GLU A 150 30.57 0.93 -30.34
CA GLU A 150 31.59 1.39 -31.29
C GLU A 150 31.30 2.81 -31.79
N ARG A 151 30.04 3.13 -32.13
CA ARG A 151 29.63 4.49 -32.53
C ARG A 151 29.71 5.55 -31.43
N LYS A 152 29.79 5.15 -30.15
CA LYS A 152 29.92 6.09 -29.02
C LYS A 152 31.36 6.27 -28.56
N GLY A 153 32.25 5.40 -29.01
CA GLY A 153 33.68 5.45 -28.69
C GLY A 153 34.53 6.21 -29.70
N ASN A 154 33.98 6.46 -30.89
CA ASN A 154 34.54 7.36 -31.92
C ASN A 154 33.83 8.71 -31.88
#